data_AF-A0AAW1D2C6-F1
#
_entry.id   AF-A0AAW1D2C6-F1
#
_cell.length_a   1.000
_cell.length_b   1.000
_cell.length_c   1.000
_cell.angle_alpha   90.00
_cell.angle_beta   90.00
_cell.angle_gamma   90.00
#
_symmetry.space_group_name_H-M   'P 1'
#
loop_
_entity.id
_entity.type
_entity.pdbx_description
1 polymer ?
#
loop_
_entity_poly.entity_id
_entity_poly.type
_entity_poly.pdbx_seq_one_letter_code
_entity_poly.pdbx_strand_id
1 'polypeptide(L)'
;MWISRYIDFIRAVIQNLLLEGFENNQLDETTENVLRKSYDETLAQYRDWTAQKTFKALIVKSPRKKSLIKKFMNSKPTRKELLIIAMEGCVEVMSEIVAGLKATFEEANLEKDIEQLKLQHLFTFQRIEEAN
;
A
#
# COMPACT_ATOMS: atom_id res chain seq x y z
N MET A 1 14.21 2.20 -3.67
CA MET A 1 13.67 1.54 -2.47
C MET A 1 12.29 2.07 -2.04
N TRP A 2 12.11 3.31 -1.55
CA TRP A 2 10.77 3.74 -1.10
C TRP A 2 9.69 3.71 -2.19
N ILE A 3 10.04 4.07 -3.43
CA ILE A 3 9.11 4.00 -4.57
C ILE A 3 8.63 2.56 -4.79
N SER A 4 9.51 1.55 -4.77
CA SER A 4 9.09 0.14 -4.96
C SER A 4 8.15 -0.32 -3.85
N ARG A 5 8.39 0.11 -2.60
CA ARG A 5 7.49 -0.16 -1.47
C ARG A 5 6.11 0.48 -1.64
N TYR A 6 6.05 1.70 -2.19
CA TYR A 6 4.79 2.35 -2.53
C TYR A 6 4.06 1.70 -3.71
N ILE A 7 4.80 1.24 -4.73
CA ILE A 7 4.22 0.47 -5.83
C ILE A 7 3.62 -0.84 -5.30
N ASP A 8 4.34 -1.55 -4.41
CA ASP A 8 3.86 -2.77 -3.77
C ASP A 8 2.59 -2.53 -2.94
N PHE A 9 2.53 -1.40 -2.23
CA PHE A 9 1.31 -0.96 -1.53
C PHE A 9 0.14 -0.74 -2.50
N ILE A 10 0.34 -0.02 -3.61
CA ILE A 10 -0.73 0.23 -4.61
C ILE A 10 -1.20 -1.09 -5.23
N ARG A 11 -0.26 -1.98 -5.58
CA ARG A 11 -0.54 -3.33 -6.07
C ARG A 11 -1.42 -4.09 -5.07
N ALA A 12 -1.04 -4.11 -3.79
CA ALA A 12 -1.82 -4.76 -2.74
C ALA A 12 -3.21 -4.11 -2.57
N VAL A 13 -3.35 -2.78 -2.72
CA VAL A 13 -4.66 -2.11 -2.66
C VAL A 13 -5.57 -2.57 -3.80
N ILE A 14 -5.04 -2.65 -5.02
CA ILE A 14 -5.81 -3.10 -6.19
C ILE A 14 -6.19 -4.58 -6.04
N GLN A 15 -5.26 -5.42 -5.59
CA GLN A 15 -5.52 -6.83 -5.34
C GLN A 15 -6.58 -7.06 -4.25
N ASN A 16 -6.47 -6.38 -3.11
CA ASN A 16 -7.49 -6.49 -2.05
C ASN A 16 -8.84 -5.89 -2.48
N LEU A 17 -8.85 -4.87 -3.34
CA LEU A 17 -10.08 -4.33 -3.92
C LEU A 17 -10.76 -5.31 -4.89
N LEU A 18 -9.98 -6.11 -5.64
CA LEU A 18 -10.51 -7.18 -6.50
C LEU A 18 -11.21 -8.25 -5.67
N LEU A 19 -10.53 -8.77 -4.65
CA LEU A 19 -11.03 -9.81 -3.75
C LEU A 19 -12.28 -9.34 -2.97
N GLU A 20 -12.22 -8.18 -2.32
CA GLU A 20 -13.33 -7.73 -1.47
C GLU A 20 -14.45 -7.03 -2.24
N GLY A 21 -14.11 -6.28 -3.29
CA GLY A 21 -15.07 -5.43 -3.99
C GLY A 21 -15.94 -6.19 -4.99
N PHE A 22 -15.37 -7.17 -5.70
CA PHE A 22 -16.07 -7.81 -6.81
C PHE A 22 -16.49 -9.26 -6.54
N GLU A 23 -15.69 -10.03 -5.80
CA GLU A 23 -16.01 -11.43 -5.47
C GLU A 23 -17.04 -11.52 -4.33
N ASN A 24 -16.90 -10.69 -3.29
CA ASN A 24 -17.79 -10.69 -2.12
C ASN A 24 -19.00 -9.74 -2.24
N ASN A 25 -19.12 -9.02 -3.37
CA ASN A 25 -20.20 -8.05 -3.65
C ASN A 25 -20.36 -6.93 -2.58
N GLN A 26 -19.31 -6.60 -1.83
CA GLN A 26 -19.31 -5.61 -0.74
C GLN A 26 -19.07 -4.17 -1.22
N LEU A 27 -19.61 -3.79 -2.38
CA LEU A 27 -19.30 -2.50 -3.04
C LEU A 27 -19.75 -1.25 -2.24
N ASP A 28 -20.68 -1.40 -1.31
CA ASP A 28 -21.20 -0.31 -0.50
C ASP A 28 -20.34 0.01 0.74
N GLU A 29 -19.35 -0.83 1.06
CA GLU A 29 -18.42 -0.59 2.16
C GLU A 29 -17.38 0.50 1.85
N THR A 30 -16.74 1.01 2.90
CA THR A 30 -15.59 1.91 2.78
C THR A 30 -14.36 1.16 2.26
N THR A 31 -13.42 1.88 1.66
CA THR A 31 -12.12 1.32 1.28
C THR A 31 -11.17 1.17 2.48
N GLU A 32 -11.63 1.43 3.70
CA GLU A 32 -10.78 1.46 4.88
C GLU A 32 -10.10 0.11 5.12
N ASN A 33 -10.86 -0.99 5.09
CA ASN A 33 -10.32 -2.33 5.31
C ASN A 33 -9.29 -2.71 4.25
N VAL A 34 -9.60 -2.44 2.97
CA VAL A 34 -8.68 -2.63 1.85
C VAL A 34 -7.37 -1.87 2.10
N LEU A 35 -7.45 -0.57 2.40
CA LEU A 35 -6.27 0.27 2.63
C LEU A 35 -5.47 -0.17 3.87
N ARG A 36 -6.16 -0.54 4.94
CA ARG A 36 -5.55 -1.01 6.19
C ARG A 36 -4.79 -2.32 5.96
N LYS A 37 -5.44 -3.30 5.33
CA LYS A 37 -4.85 -4.61 5.02
C LYS A 37 -3.63 -4.47 4.11
N SER A 38 -3.77 -3.74 3.01
CA SER A 38 -2.65 -3.51 2.08
C SER A 38 -1.48 -2.78 2.74
N TYR A 39 -1.75 -1.87 3.68
CA TYR A 39 -0.70 -1.18 4.42
C TYR A 39 0.04 -2.11 5.39
N ASP A 40 -0.72 -2.91 6.14
CA ASP A 40 -0.17 -3.87 7.09
C ASP A 40 0.68 -4.95 6.37
N GLU A 41 0.29 -5.36 5.15
CA GLU A 41 1.03 -6.32 4.30
C GLU A 41 2.32 -5.75 3.68
N THR A 42 2.46 -4.41 3.56
CA THR A 42 3.53 -3.80 2.76
C THR A 42 4.34 -2.76 3.53
N LEU A 43 3.74 -1.62 3.86
CA LEU A 43 4.44 -0.44 4.38
C LEU A 43 4.64 -0.45 5.88
N ALA A 44 3.78 -1.13 6.64
CA ALA A 44 3.79 -1.10 8.10
C ALA A 44 5.14 -1.52 8.68
N GLN A 45 5.77 -2.55 8.12
CA GLN A 45 7.09 -3.04 8.56
C GLN A 45 8.20 -1.98 8.49
N TYR A 46 8.06 -0.98 7.61
CA TYR A 46 9.05 0.08 7.38
C TYR A 46 8.74 1.37 8.15
N ARG A 47 7.69 1.39 8.96
CA ARG A 47 7.19 2.58 9.65
C ARG A 47 7.21 2.38 11.15
N ASP A 48 7.60 3.41 11.88
CA ASP A 48 7.47 3.42 13.33
C ASP A 48 5.99 3.45 13.75
N TRP A 49 5.76 3.20 15.05
CA TRP A 49 4.43 3.16 15.63
C TRP A 49 3.63 4.45 15.42
N THR A 50 4.28 5.61 15.46
CA THR A 50 3.63 6.92 15.29
C THR A 50 3.12 7.08 13.86
N ALA A 51 3.96 6.74 12.87
CA ALA A 51 3.60 6.78 11.47
C ALA A 51 2.49 5.76 11.13
N GLN A 52 2.54 4.56 11.71
CA GLN A 52 1.46 3.56 11.55
C GLN A 52 0.12 4.06 12.11
N LYS A 53 0.12 4.65 13.30
CA LYS A 53 -1.08 5.25 13.90
C LYS A 53 -1.64 6.39 13.06
N THR A 54 -0.76 7.26 12.56
CA THR A 54 -1.15 8.40 11.72
C THR A 54 -1.85 7.92 10.45
N PHE A 55 -1.28 6.92 9.77
CA PHE A 55 -1.92 6.33 8.60
C PHE A 55 -3.29 5.72 8.93
N LYS A 56 -3.38 4.91 9.99
CA LYS A 56 -4.63 4.27 10.41
C LYS A 56 -5.73 5.27 10.78
N ALA A 57 -5.37 6.45 11.31
CA ALA A 57 -6.32 7.52 11.58
C ALA A 57 -6.82 8.22 10.29
N LEU A 58 -5.96 8.37 9.28
CA LEU A 58 -6.31 9.04 8.02
C LEU A 58 -7.27 8.21 7.16
N ILE A 59 -7.11 6.89 7.12
CA ILE A 59 -7.91 6.00 6.26
C ILE A 59 -9.37 5.82 6.71
N VAL A 60 -9.73 6.25 7.92
CA VAL A 60 -11.12 6.27 8.40
C VAL A 60 -12.00 7.17 7.52
N LYS A 61 -11.42 8.20 6.90
CA LYS A 61 -12.12 9.10 5.97
C LYS A 61 -12.06 8.64 4.51
N SER A 62 -11.71 7.37 4.27
CA SER A 62 -11.57 6.85 2.91
C SER A 62 -12.93 6.74 2.19
N PRO A 63 -12.95 6.87 0.86
CA PRO A 63 -14.19 6.81 0.09
C PRO A 63 -14.83 5.41 0.12
N ARG A 64 -16.09 5.31 -0.33
CA ARG A 64 -16.72 4.00 -0.58
C ARG A 64 -16.07 3.28 -1.75
N LYS A 65 -15.99 1.94 -1.69
CA LYS A 65 -15.46 1.06 -2.74
C LYS A 65 -16.08 1.38 -4.11
N LYS A 66 -17.42 1.50 -4.17
CA LYS A 66 -18.16 1.90 -5.39
C LYS A 66 -17.74 3.26 -5.96
N SER A 67 -17.47 4.26 -5.11
CA SER A 67 -17.03 5.59 -5.54
C SER A 67 -15.63 5.53 -6.16
N LEU A 68 -14.73 4.76 -5.54
CA LEU A 68 -13.38 4.54 -6.06
C LEU A 68 -13.41 3.80 -7.40
N ILE A 69 -14.20 2.73 -7.51
CA ILE A 69 -14.39 1.96 -8.75
C ILE A 69 -14.96 2.85 -9.86
N LYS A 70 -15.93 3.72 -9.55
CA LYS A 70 -16.45 4.69 -10.52
C LYS A 70 -15.37 5.64 -11.04
N LYS A 71 -14.41 6.04 -10.20
CA LYS A 71 -13.27 6.86 -10.61
C LYS A 71 -12.32 6.08 -11.54
N PHE A 72 -12.06 4.80 -11.27
CA PHE A 72 -11.26 3.96 -12.18
C PHE A 72 -11.91 3.82 -13.57
N MET A 73 -13.24 3.76 -13.64
CA MET A 73 -13.95 3.75 -14.91
C MET A 73 -14.01 5.11 -15.60
N ASN A 74 -13.46 6.17 -14.99
CA ASN A 74 -13.52 7.55 -15.48
C ASN A 74 -14.93 7.98 -15.94
N SER A 75 -15.96 7.59 -15.18
CA SER A 75 -17.39 7.81 -15.49
C SER A 75 -17.89 7.21 -16.82
N LYS A 76 -17.09 6.40 -17.52
CA LYS A 76 -17.55 5.61 -18.67
C LYS A 76 -18.32 4.39 -18.17
N PRO A 77 -19.41 3.97 -18.84
CA PRO A 77 -20.03 2.68 -18.60
C PRO A 77 -19.12 1.59 -19.19
N THR A 78 -17.99 1.33 -18.53
CA THR A 78 -17.14 0.19 -18.85
C THR A 78 -17.80 -1.05 -18.25
N ARG A 79 -17.79 -2.17 -18.99
CA ARG A 79 -18.23 -3.47 -18.44
C ARG A 79 -17.35 -3.81 -17.23
N LYS A 80 -17.98 -4.23 -16.13
CA LYS A 80 -17.31 -4.60 -14.86
C LYS A 80 -16.18 -5.62 -15.12
N GLU A 81 -16.41 -6.55 -16.03
CA GLU A 81 -15.47 -7.59 -16.44
C GLU A 81 -14.19 -7.00 -17.05
N LEU A 82 -14.30 -5.98 -17.90
CA LEU A 82 -13.13 -5.33 -18.50
C LEU A 82 -12.31 -4.57 -17.46
N LEU A 83 -12.97 -3.96 -16.47
CA LEU A 83 -12.28 -3.32 -15.37
C LEU A 83 -11.52 -4.33 -14.51
N ILE A 84 -12.13 -5.47 -14.21
CA ILE A 84 -11.48 -6.56 -13.47
C ILE A 84 -10.23 -7.03 -14.21
N ILE A 85 -10.36 -7.37 -15.50
CA ILE A 85 -9.23 -7.80 -16.34
C ILE A 85 -8.11 -6.75 -16.36
N ALA A 86 -8.46 -5.47 -16.50
CA ALA A 86 -7.46 -4.39 -16.49
C ALA A 86 -6.76 -4.25 -15.13
N MET A 87 -7.50 -4.42 -14.02
CA MET A 87 -6.94 -4.38 -12.67
C MET A 87 -6.05 -5.60 -12.39
N GLU A 88 -6.45 -6.79 -12.82
CA GLU A 88 -5.65 -8.03 -12.74
C GLU A 88 -4.34 -7.89 -13.51
N GLY A 89 -4.39 -7.46 -14.77
CA GLY A 89 -3.18 -7.20 -15.56
C GLY A 89 -2.29 -6.10 -14.96
N CYS A 90 -2.89 -5.09 -14.33
CA CYS A 90 -2.12 -4.06 -13.62
C CYS A 90 -1.38 -4.65 -12.40
N VAL A 91 -2.04 -5.52 -11.62
CA VAL A 91 -1.42 -6.22 -10.49
C VAL A 91 -0.27 -7.11 -10.95
N GLU A 92 -0.43 -7.84 -12.05
CA GLU A 92 0.60 -8.69 -12.63
C GLU A 92 1.86 -7.89 -13.00
N VAL A 93 1.69 -6.84 -13.83
CA VAL A 93 2.81 -5.97 -14.24
C VAL A 93 3.50 -5.31 -13.04
N MET A 94 2.73 -4.83 -12.05
CA MET A 94 3.32 -4.25 -10.84
C MET A 94 4.07 -5.29 -10.00
N SER A 95 3.60 -6.54 -9.97
CA SER A 95 4.28 -7.63 -9.24
C SER A 95 5.66 -7.89 -9.83
N GLU A 96 5.77 -7.97 -11.15
CA GLU A 96 7.04 -8.15 -11.84
C GLU A 96 8.01 -6.99 -11.59
N ILE A 97 7.53 -5.75 -11.70
CA ILE A 97 8.34 -4.54 -11.45
C ILE A 97 8.85 -4.54 -10.00
N VAL A 98 7.99 -4.84 -9.03
CA VAL A 98 8.37 -4.88 -7.61
C VAL A 98 9.39 -6.00 -7.36
N ALA A 99 9.19 -7.19 -7.92
CA ALA A 99 10.11 -8.31 -7.78
C ALA A 99 11.50 -7.98 -8.36
N GLY A 100 11.55 -7.44 -9.58
CA GLY A 100 12.81 -7.04 -10.23
C GLY A 100 13.55 -5.94 -9.45
N LEU A 101 12.82 -4.95 -8.95
CA LEU A 101 13.40 -3.89 -8.12
C LEU A 101 13.91 -4.41 -6.77
N LYS A 102 13.18 -5.33 -6.11
CA LYS A 102 13.63 -5.95 -4.85
C LYS A 102 14.92 -6.74 -5.07
N ALA A 103 14.96 -7.60 -6.08
CA ALA A 103 16.18 -8.34 -6.43
C ALA A 103 17.37 -7.40 -6.70
N THR A 104 17.14 -6.32 -7.44
CA THR A 104 18.18 -5.30 -7.70
C THR A 104 18.69 -4.63 -6.42
N PHE A 105 17.80 -4.33 -5.46
CA PHE A 105 18.20 -3.71 -4.19
C PHE A 105 18.91 -4.70 -3.26
N GLU A 106 18.52 -5.98 -3.28
CA GLU A 106 19.19 -7.05 -2.53
C GLU A 106 20.62 -7.29 -3.07
N GLU A 107 20.77 -7.44 -4.39
CA GLU A 107 22.08 -7.63 -5.04
C GLU A 107 23.04 -6.45 -4.79
N ALA A 108 22.51 -5.23 -4.77
CA ALA A 108 23.28 -4.02 -4.51
C ALA A 108 23.51 -3.76 -3.00
N ASN A 109 22.99 -4.61 -2.10
CA ASN A 109 23.01 -4.42 -0.65
C ASN A 109 22.44 -3.04 -0.22
N LEU A 110 21.42 -2.58 -0.94
CA LEU A 110 20.73 -1.30 -0.72
C LEU A 110 19.46 -1.46 0.11
N GLU A 111 18.98 -2.70 0.29
CA GLU A 111 17.90 -3.02 1.22
C GLU A 111 18.45 -2.86 2.65
N LYS A 112 18.41 -1.64 3.17
CA LYS A 112 18.82 -1.38 4.56
C LYS A 112 17.90 -2.14 5.50
N ASP A 113 18.50 -2.93 6.39
CA ASP A 113 17.77 -3.62 7.46
C ASP A 113 16.90 -2.64 8.24
N ILE A 114 15.64 -3.02 8.42
CA ILE A 114 14.64 -2.28 9.19
C ILE A 114 15.16 -1.97 10.61
N GLU A 115 15.95 -2.89 11.18
CA GLU A 115 16.66 -2.74 12.46
C GLU A 115 17.62 -1.53 12.44
N GLN A 116 18.39 -1.32 11.38
CA GLN A 116 19.33 -0.18 11.29
C GLN A 116 18.59 1.16 11.19
N LEU A 117 17.46 1.20 10.48
CA LEU A 117 16.63 2.40 10.39
C LEU A 117 15.93 2.70 11.72
N LYS A 118 15.45 1.68 12.44
CA LYS A 118 14.88 1.83 13.79
C LYS A 118 15.92 2.33 14.80
N LEU A 119 17.14 1.79 14.78
CA LEU A 119 18.25 2.23 15.62
C LEU A 119 18.62 3.69 15.32
N GLN A 120 18.72 4.10 14.06
CA GLN A 120 19.00 5.49 13.70
C GLN A 120 17.93 6.46 14.22
N HIS A 121 16.64 6.09 14.11
CA HIS A 121 15.57 6.92 14.68
C HIS A 121 15.63 6.98 16.20
N LEU A 122 15.90 5.86 16.89
CA LEU A 122 16.04 5.82 18.35
C LEU A 122 17.15 6.74 18.86
N PHE A 123 18.33 6.69 18.23
CA PHE A 123 19.46 7.56 18.57
C PHE A 123 19.18 9.04 18.27
N THR A 124 18.37 9.33 17.26
CA THR A 124 17.99 10.71 16.93
C THR A 124 17.04 11.29 17.98
N PHE A 125 16.09 10.49 18.49
CA PHE A 125 15.18 10.93 19.55
C PHE A 125 15.90 11.11 20.90
N GLN A 126 16.78 10.20 21.29
CA GLN A 126 17.56 10.34 22.54
C GLN A 126 18.44 11.59 22.53
N ARG A 127 19.08 11.91 21.40
CA ARG A 127 19.88 13.14 21.28
C ARG A 127 19.06 14.43 21.37
N ILE A 128 17.78 14.39 21.02
CA ILE A 128 16.88 15.55 21.14
C ILE A 128 16.40 15.70 22.60
N GLU A 129 16.19 14.59 23.31
CA GLU A 129 15.85 14.61 24.74
C GLU A 129 17.04 15.04 25.61
N GLU A 130 18.26 14.66 25.28
CA GLU A 130 19.49 15.08 25.99
C GLU A 130 19.89 16.55 25.73
N ALA A 131 19.32 17.17 24.68
CA ALA A 131 19.62 18.55 24.29
C ALA A 131 18.57 19.58 24.76
N ASN A 132 17.49 19.14 25.43
CA ASN A 132 16.47 19.98 26.08
C ASN A 132 16.56 19.88 27.60
#